data_AF-A0A3M1BR08-F1
#
_entry.id   AF-A0A3M1BR08-F1
#
_cell.length_a   1.000
_cell.length_b   1.000
_cell.length_c   1.000
_cell.angle_alpha   90.00
_cell.angle_beta   90.00
_cell.angle_gamma   90.00
#
_symmetry.space_group_name_H-M   'P 1'
#
loop_
_entity.id
_entity.type
_entity.pdbx_description
1 polymer ?
#
loop_
_entity_poly.entity_id
_entity_poly.type
_entity_poly.pdbx_seq_one_letter_code
_entity_poly.pdbx_strand_id
1 'polypeptide(L)'
;MKSHTVYLSFNTKNRRQLVRITEDVKRIVEESGIREGLCLVSSMHLTASVIVQDDEEGLHQDIWEWLERLAPYREDYEHHRT
;
A
#
# COMPACT_ATOMS: atom_id res chain seq x y z
N MET A 1 12.33 -4.02 -25.52
CA MET A 1 11.43 -3.62 -24.42
C MET A 1 12.28 -3.23 -23.24
N LYS A 2 12.13 -2.03 -22.67
CA LYS A 2 12.83 -1.64 -21.44
C LYS A 2 11.97 -2.05 -20.24
N SER A 3 12.60 -2.48 -19.16
CA SER A 3 11.95 -2.75 -17.87
C SER A 3 12.79 -2.13 -16.76
N HIS A 4 12.13 -1.68 -15.70
CA HIS A 4 12.77 -1.11 -14.52
C HIS A 4 12.04 -1.64 -13.28
N THR A 5 12.81 -2.09 -12.29
CA THR A 5 12.27 -2.73 -11.08
C THR A 5 12.98 -2.18 -9.87
N VAL A 6 12.20 -1.68 -8.91
CA VAL A 6 12.67 -1.18 -7.62
C VAL A 6 11.80 -1.78 -6.53
N TYR A 7 12.42 -2.09 -5.38
CA TYR A 7 11.72 -2.57 -4.20
C TYR A 7 11.71 -1.45 -3.16
N LEU A 8 10.53 -1.12 -2.65
CA LEU A 8 10.36 -0.22 -1.51
C LEU A 8 10.13 -1.07 -0.25
N SER A 9 10.94 -0.85 0.77
CA SER A 9 10.87 -1.55 2.05
C SER A 9 10.34 -0.62 3.13
N PHE A 10 9.38 -1.11 3.92
CA PHE A 10 8.74 -0.35 4.98
C PHE A 10 8.81 -1.10 6.31
N ASN A 11 9.08 -0.37 7.39
CA ASN A 11 8.89 -0.83 8.75
C ASN A 11 8.02 0.21 9.48
N THR A 12 6.71 -0.05 9.51
CA THR A 12 5.73 0.89 10.06
C THR A 12 5.77 0.89 11.58
N LYS A 13 5.56 2.06 12.20
CA LYS A 13 5.55 2.19 13.66
C LYS A 13 4.30 1.59 14.28
N ASN A 14 3.19 1.64 13.54
CA ASN A 14 1.88 1.16 13.96
C ASN A 14 1.50 -0.11 13.20
N ARG A 15 0.64 -0.93 13.82
CA ARG A 15 0.08 -2.15 13.19
C ARG A 15 -0.69 -1.84 11.90
N ARG A 16 -1.39 -0.71 11.86
CA ARG A 16 -2.08 -0.16 10.69
C ARG A 16 -1.56 1.25 10.47
N GLN A 17 -1.16 1.55 9.24
CA GLN A 17 -0.62 2.86 8.88
C GLN A 17 -0.82 3.09 7.38
N LEU A 18 -1.30 4.29 7.01
CA LEU A 18 -1.24 4.75 5.63
C LEU A 18 0.12 5.41 5.41
N VAL A 19 0.82 4.99 4.36
CA VAL A 19 2.12 5.54 3.97
C VAL A 19 1.99 6.08 2.55
N ARG A 20 2.16 7.39 2.39
CA ARG A 20 2.12 8.02 1.07
C ARG A 20 3.42 7.69 0.32
N ILE A 21 3.29 7.06 -0.85
CA ILE A 21 4.43 6.62 -1.69
C ILE A 21 4.44 7.28 -3.07
N THR A 22 3.56 8.25 -3.33
CA THR A 22 3.41 8.90 -4.65
C THR A 22 4.72 9.50 -5.15
N GLU A 23 5.48 10.19 -4.29
CA GLU A 23 6.75 10.80 -4.68
C GLU A 23 7.86 9.75 -4.91
N ASP A 24 7.82 8.63 -4.20
CA ASP A 24 8.75 7.52 -4.43
C ASP A 24 8.48 6.87 -5.80
N VAL A 25 7.22 6.56 -6.10
CA VAL A 25 6.82 5.99 -7.38
C VAL A 25 7.13 6.95 -8.53
N LYS A 26 6.85 8.25 -8.36
CA LYS A 26 7.15 9.28 -9.36
C LYS A 26 8.64 9.34 -9.69
N ARG A 27 9.49 9.34 -8.65
CA ARG A 27 10.96 9.30 -8.81
C ARG A 27 11.42 8.03 -9.53
N ILE A 28 10.89 6.87 -9.17
CA ILE A 28 11.21 5.59 -9.83
C ILE A 28 10.81 5.59 -11.32
N VAL A 29 9.64 6.16 -11.64
CA VAL A 29 9.19 6.30 -13.04
C VAL A 29 10.13 7.23 -13.82
N GLU A 30 10.55 8.35 -13.23
CA GLU A 30 11.52 9.27 -13.85
C GLU A 30 12.88 8.59 -14.09
N GLU A 31 13.41 7.89 -13.09
CA GLU A 31 14.68 7.14 -13.16
C GLU A 31 14.63 6.02 -14.22
N SER A 32 13.46 5.45 -14.50
CA SER A 32 13.30 4.40 -15.53
C SER A 32 13.60 4.88 -16.95
N GLY A 33 13.43 6.19 -17.22
CA GLY A 33 13.53 6.78 -18.55
C GLY A 33 12.51 6.24 -19.58
N ILE A 34 11.46 5.55 -19.13
CA ILE A 34 10.35 5.07 -19.96
C ILE A 34 9.37 6.23 -20.20
N ARG A 35 9.10 6.57 -21.46
CA ARG A 35 8.20 7.67 -21.83
C ARG A 35 6.73 7.26 -21.90
N GLU A 36 6.47 6.04 -22.37
CA GLU A 36 5.14 5.48 -22.60
C GLU A 36 5.18 4.01 -22.17
N GLY A 37 4.27 3.57 -21.29
CA GLY A 37 4.28 2.22 -20.75
C GLY A 37 3.35 2.02 -19.57
N LEU A 38 3.59 0.94 -18.81
CA LEU A 38 2.85 0.60 -17.60
C LEU A 38 3.77 0.63 -16.37
N CYS A 39 3.23 1.10 -15.24
CA CYS A 39 3.87 1.04 -13.93
C CYS A 39 3.01 0.14 -13.01
N LEU A 40 3.55 -1.01 -12.62
CA LEU A 40 2.92 -1.89 -11.64
C LEU A 40 3.48 -1.58 -10.25
N VAL A 41 2.59 -1.27 -9.30
CA VAL A 41 2.93 -1.09 -7.89
C VAL A 41 2.13 -2.09 -7.08
N SER A 42 2.83 -3.03 -6.44
CA SER A 42 2.20 -4.14 -5.71
C SER A 42 2.84 -4.34 -4.35
N SER A 43 2.01 -4.63 -3.35
CA SER A 43 2.49 -5.24 -2.11
C SER A 43 3.01 -6.64 -2.40
N MET A 44 4.14 -7.02 -1.79
CA MET A 44 4.63 -8.40 -1.79
C MET A 44 4.15 -9.19 -0.54
N HIS A 45 3.33 -8.57 0.30
CA HIS A 45 2.84 -9.14 1.56
C HIS A 45 1.31 -9.27 1.55
N LEU A 46 0.80 -10.35 2.14
CA LEU A 46 -0.64 -10.64 2.23
C LEU A 46 -1.41 -9.68 3.15
N THR A 47 -0.72 -9.06 4.10
CA THR A 47 -1.29 -8.21 5.16
C THR A 47 -1.10 -6.72 4.89
N ALA A 48 -0.70 -6.35 3.68
CA ALA A 48 -0.55 -4.96 3.23
C ALA A 48 -1.11 -4.80 1.82
N SER A 49 -1.49 -3.58 1.45
CA SER A 49 -2.05 -3.28 0.14
C SER A 49 -1.52 -1.95 -0.38
N VAL A 50 -1.42 -1.86 -1.71
CA VAL A 50 -1.20 -0.59 -2.40
C VAL A 50 -2.56 -0.13 -2.90
N ILE A 51 -2.98 1.07 -2.50
CA ILE A 51 -4.25 1.68 -2.91
C ILE A 51 -3.99 3.09 -3.44
N VAL A 52 -4.89 3.57 -4.28
CA VAL A 52 -4.92 4.96 -4.74
C VAL A 52 -6.14 5.62 -4.11
N GLN A 53 -5.92 6.63 -3.28
CA GLN A 53 -6.93 7.41 -2.58
C GLN A 53 -6.45 8.86 -2.44
N ASP A 54 -7.36 9.76 -2.07
CA ASP A 54 -7.00 11.14 -1.72
C ASP A 54 -6.26 11.20 -0.37
N ASP A 55 -5.41 12.22 -0.21
CA ASP A 55 -4.57 12.41 0.98
C ASP A 55 -5.20 13.45 1.89
N GLU A 56 -6.32 13.05 2.49
CA GLU A 56 -7.17 13.86 3.33
C GLU A 56 -7.41 13.12 4.65
N GLU A 57 -7.24 13.81 5.77
CA GLU A 57 -7.21 13.19 7.11
C GLU A 57 -8.56 12.55 7.48
N GLY A 58 -9.69 13.18 7.11
CA GLY A 58 -11.02 12.63 7.30
C GLY A 58 -11.21 11.33 6.53
N LEU A 59 -10.84 11.31 5.25
CA LEU A 59 -10.95 10.12 4.40
C LEU A 59 -10.06 8.99 4.90
N HIS A 60 -8.88 9.30 5.44
CA HIS A 60 -8.03 8.29 6.08
C HIS A 60 -8.75 7.62 7.26
N GLN A 61 -9.45 8.40 8.08
CA GLN A 61 -10.24 7.88 9.19
C GLN A 61 -11.42 7.04 8.69
N ASP A 62 -12.15 7.52 7.68
CA ASP A 62 -13.28 6.81 7.06
C ASP A 62 -12.85 5.43 6.53
N ILE A 63 -11.68 5.34 5.89
CA ILE A 63 -11.12 4.07 5.39
C ILE A 63 -10.90 3.10 6.56
N TRP A 64 -10.34 3.56 7.67
CA TRP A 64 -10.09 2.69 8.82
C TRP A 64 -11.38 2.19 9.46
N GLU A 65 -12.37 3.07 9.63
CA GLU A 65 -13.68 2.70 10.17
C GLU A 65 -14.40 1.72 9.25
N TRP A 66 -14.35 1.95 7.94
CA TRP A 66 -14.95 1.08 6.95
C TRP A 66 -14.32 -0.31 6.92
N LEU A 67 -12.99 -0.40 6.93
CA LEU A 67 -12.26 -1.67 6.96
C LEU A 67 -12.55 -2.45 8.24
N GLU A 68 -12.55 -1.80 9.40
CA GLU A 68 -12.88 -2.45 10.67
C GLU A 68 -14.33 -2.93 10.70
N ARG A 69 -15.27 -2.22 10.06
CA ARG A 69 -16.67 -2.66 9.96
C ARG A 69 -16.84 -3.89 9.07
N LEU A 70 -16.12 -3.95 7.94
CA LEU A 70 -16.24 -5.06 6.98
C LEU A 70 -15.44 -6.30 7.39
N ALA A 71 -14.24 -6.09 7.89
CA ALA A 71 -13.30 -7.14 8.27
C ALA A 71 -12.70 -6.82 9.65
N PRO A 72 -13.53 -6.85 10.71
CA PRO A 72 -13.09 -6.49 12.06
C PRO A 72 -11.95 -7.37 12.52
N TYR A 73 -11.07 -6.81 13.35
CA TYR A 73 -10.17 -7.64 14.12
C TYR A 73 -10.98 -8.53 15.07
N ARG A 74 -10.63 -9.80 15.10
CA ARG A 74 -11.16 -10.77 16.05
C ARG A 74 -10.05 -11.66 16.53
N GLU A 75 -10.02 -11.92 17.84
CA GLU A 75 -9.04 -12.83 18.44
C GLU A 75 -9.30 -14.30 18.05
N ASP A 76 -10.54 -14.63 17.70
CA ASP A 76 -11.02 -15.99 17.46
C ASP A 76 -11.04 -16.40 15.99
N TYR A 77 -10.29 -15.71 15.13
CA TYR A 77 -10.06 -16.20 13.76
C TYR A 77 -9.33 -17.54 13.79
N GLU A 78 -9.82 -18.51 13.00
CA GLU A 78 -9.17 -19.82 12.81
C GLU A 78 -7.71 -19.68 12.36
N HIS A 79 -7.38 -18.61 11.63
CA HIS A 79 -6.02 -18.30 11.19
C HIS A 79 -5.02 -18.09 12.34
N HIS A 80 -5.47 -17.74 13.56
CA HIS A 80 -4.58 -17.61 14.72
C HIS A 80 -4.12 -18.95 15.31
N ARG A 81 -4.67 -20.09 14.84
CA ARG A 81 -4.33 -21.43 15.34
C ARG A 81 -3.07 -22.03 14.71
N THR A 82 -2.55 -21.42 13.66
CA THR A 82 -1.31 -21.81 12.97
C THR A 82 -0.14 -20.99 13.48
#